data_AF-A0A1G2HHW7-F1
#
_entry.id   AF-A0A1G2HHW7-F1
#
_cell.length_a   1.000
_cell.length_b   1.000
_cell.length_c   1.000
_cell.angle_alpha   90.00
_cell.angle_beta   90.00
_cell.angle_gamma   90.00
#
_symmetry.space_group_name_H-M   'P 1'
#
loop_
_entity.id
_entity.type
_entity.pdbx_description
1 polymer ?
#
loop_
_entity_poly.entity_id
_entity_poly.type
_entity_poly.pdbx_seq_one_letter_code
_entity_poly.pdbx_strand_id
1 'polypeptide(L)'
;MEEKVKTEELTEEQKRYIEGLAWAALLSASIWALGNKLWWWFLGSLIPIWNIYVLLKLFLHGRRMSWKKGKWENFEKFHRRQLYIWWVIATLVALYAIITILSAFLNGS
;
A
#
# COMPACT_ATOMS: atom_id res chain seq x y z
N MET A 1 -21.48 -3.48 18.34
CA MET A 1 -21.65 -2.63 17.14
C MET A 1 -20.56 -2.84 16.08
N GLU A 2 -19.54 -3.68 16.35
CA GLU A 2 -18.40 -3.92 15.44
C GLU A 2 -18.69 -4.95 14.32
N GLU A 3 -19.77 -5.72 14.44
CA GLU A 3 -20.07 -6.84 13.52
C GLU A 3 -20.95 -6.44 12.33
N LYS A 4 -21.66 -5.30 12.41
CA LYS A 4 -22.68 -4.89 11.44
C LYS A 4 -22.16 -4.38 10.09
N VAL A 5 -20.88 -4.05 9.97
CA VAL A 5 -20.35 -3.40 8.74
C VAL A 5 -19.55 -4.34 7.84
N LYS A 6 -19.19 -5.54 8.33
CA LYS A 6 -18.78 -6.66 7.45
C LYS A 6 -19.96 -7.27 6.67
N THR A 7 -21.18 -6.82 6.96
CA THR A 7 -22.45 -7.40 6.54
C THR A 7 -23.16 -6.62 5.43
N GLU A 8 -22.65 -5.46 4.99
CA GLU A 8 -23.02 -4.94 3.67
C GLU A 8 -22.39 -5.85 2.62
N GLU A 9 -23.22 -6.54 1.83
CA GLU A 9 -22.72 -7.36 0.73
C GLU A 9 -21.94 -6.47 -0.23
N LEU A 10 -20.61 -6.68 -0.26
CA LEU A 10 -19.74 -6.01 -1.21
C LEU A 10 -20.25 -6.28 -2.63
N THR A 11 -20.30 -5.23 -3.45
CA THR A 11 -20.58 -5.41 -4.88
C THR A 11 -19.47 -6.24 -5.53
N GLU A 12 -19.77 -6.90 -6.65
CA GLU A 12 -18.74 -7.65 -7.39
C GLU A 12 -17.55 -6.78 -7.81
N GLU A 13 -17.79 -5.50 -8.08
CA GLU A 13 -16.72 -4.54 -8.38
C GLU A 13 -15.82 -4.30 -7.16
N GLN A 14 -16.41 -4.10 -5.98
CA GLN A 14 -15.66 -3.90 -4.73
C GLN A 14 -14.84 -5.14 -4.37
N LYS A 15 -15.40 -6.35 -4.58
CA LYS A 15 -14.68 -7.61 -4.42
C LYS A 15 -13.47 -7.69 -5.36
N ARG A 16 -13.66 -7.43 -6.65
CA ARG A 16 -12.55 -7.37 -7.64
C ARG A 16 -11.49 -6.34 -7.26
N TYR A 17 -11.90 -5.19 -6.73
CA TYR A 17 -10.96 -4.19 -6.24
C TYR A 17 -10.15 -4.70 -5.05
N ILE A 18 -10.77 -5.36 -4.06
CA ILE A 18 -10.06 -5.90 -2.90
C ILE A 18 -9.09 -7.03 -3.30
N GLU A 19 -9.45 -7.83 -4.31
CA GLU A 19 -8.64 -8.95 -4.79
C GLU A 19 -7.53 -8.55 -5.75
N GLY A 20 -7.59 -7.33 -6.31
CA GLY A 20 -6.60 -6.88 -7.26
C GLY A 20 -5.24 -6.50 -6.65
N LEU A 21 -4.31 -6.22 -7.57
CA LEU A 21 -2.91 -5.88 -7.27
C LEU A 21 -2.74 -4.53 -6.56
N ALA A 22 -1.85 -4.46 -5.57
CA ALA A 22 -1.50 -3.26 -4.83
C ALA A 22 -0.25 -2.59 -5.43
N TRP A 23 -0.40 -1.88 -6.55
CA TRP A 23 0.74 -1.27 -7.26
C TRP A 23 1.61 -0.35 -6.37
N ALA A 24 1.02 0.38 -5.43
CA ALA A 24 1.79 1.22 -4.51
C ALA A 24 2.72 0.42 -3.58
N ALA A 25 2.41 -0.85 -3.29
CA ALA A 25 3.29 -1.71 -2.49
C ALA A 25 4.58 -2.08 -3.23
N LEU A 26 4.57 -2.05 -4.56
CA LEU A 26 5.74 -2.28 -5.41
C LEU A 26 6.73 -1.11 -5.34
N LEU A 27 6.21 0.12 -5.24
CA LEU A 27 7.01 1.33 -5.10
C LEU A 27 7.57 1.49 -3.69
N SER A 28 6.79 1.13 -2.67
CA SER A 28 7.26 1.11 -1.28
C SER A 28 6.44 0.15 -0.42
N ALA A 29 6.97 -1.06 -0.22
CA ALA A 29 6.35 -2.09 0.61
C ALA A 29 6.15 -1.62 2.06
N SER A 30 7.14 -0.93 2.62
CA SER A 30 7.13 -0.44 4.01
C SER A 30 6.05 0.61 4.25
N ILE A 31 6.02 1.68 3.44
CA ILE A 31 5.01 2.74 3.58
C ILE A 31 3.62 2.17 3.33
N TRP A 32 3.49 1.29 2.33
CA TRP A 32 2.22 0.68 2.00
C TRP A 32 1.69 -0.21 3.14
N ALA A 33 2.53 -1.09 3.71
CA ALA A 33 2.16 -1.97 4.82
C ALA A 33 1.75 -1.18 6.07
N LEU A 34 2.51 -0.15 6.42
CA LEU A 34 2.22 0.77 7.52
C LEU A 34 0.87 1.46 7.31
N GLY A 35 0.66 2.04 6.12
CA GLY A 35 -0.59 2.70 5.74
C GLY A 35 -1.82 1.80 5.77
N ASN A 36 -1.60 0.49 5.61
CA ASN A 36 -2.62 -0.56 5.56
C ASN A 36 -2.77 -1.36 6.85
N LYS A 37 -2.20 -0.90 7.97
CA LYS A 37 -2.29 -1.57 9.29
C LYS A 37 -1.78 -3.01 9.27
N LEU A 38 -0.80 -3.30 8.41
CA LEU A 38 -0.15 -4.60 8.29
C LEU A 38 1.21 -4.59 9.00
N TRP A 39 1.20 -4.38 10.32
CA TRP A 39 2.40 -4.11 11.13
C TRP A 39 3.51 -5.17 11.00
N TRP A 40 3.16 -6.46 10.99
CA TRP A 40 4.15 -7.53 10.79
C TRP A 40 4.81 -7.50 9.42
N TRP A 41 4.07 -7.12 8.38
CA TRP A 41 4.61 -6.96 7.04
C TRP A 41 5.48 -5.70 6.94
N PHE A 42 5.12 -4.63 7.66
CA PHE A 42 5.97 -3.46 7.80
C PHE A 42 7.31 -3.81 8.46
N LEU A 43 7.31 -4.53 9.59
CA LEU A 43 8.56 -4.97 10.22
C LEU A 43 9.38 -5.88 9.27
N GLY A 44 8.71 -6.79 8.57
CA GLY A 44 9.35 -7.66 7.59
C GLY A 44 9.95 -6.93 6.39
N SER A 45 9.38 -5.82 5.94
CA SER A 45 9.91 -5.05 4.81
C SER A 45 11.18 -4.25 5.15
N LEU A 46 11.47 -4.05 6.44
CA LEU A 46 12.70 -3.39 6.90
C LEU A 46 13.91 -4.33 6.86
N ILE A 47 13.69 -5.64 6.73
CA ILE A 47 14.75 -6.65 6.67
C ILE A 47 15.16 -6.82 5.20
N PRO A 48 16.39 -6.42 4.78
CA PRO A 48 16.75 -6.35 3.36
C PRO A 48 16.56 -7.67 2.59
N ILE A 49 16.95 -8.79 3.19
CA ILE A 49 16.85 -10.13 2.58
C ILE A 49 15.37 -10.56 2.44
N TRP A 50 14.53 -10.20 3.41
CA TRP A 50 13.12 -10.59 3.42
C TRP A 50 12.23 -9.64 2.61
N ASN A 51 12.74 -8.46 2.28
CA ASN A 51 11.99 -7.38 1.66
C ASN A 51 11.43 -7.78 0.29
N ILE A 52 12.17 -8.54 -0.53
CA ILE A 52 11.68 -9.00 -1.85
C ILE A 52 10.45 -9.89 -1.69
N TYR A 53 10.47 -10.84 -0.74
CA TYR A 53 9.33 -11.69 -0.45
C TYR A 53 8.12 -10.86 0.03
N VAL A 54 8.35 -9.91 0.94
CA VAL A 54 7.31 -9.02 1.46
C VAL A 54 6.70 -8.18 0.36
N LEU A 55 7.53 -7.58 -0.50
CA LEU A 55 7.10 -6.77 -1.62
C LEU A 55 6.18 -7.55 -2.55
N LEU A 56 6.57 -8.75 -2.98
CA LEU A 56 5.75 -9.58 -3.86
C LEU A 56 4.44 -10.01 -3.19
N LYS A 57 4.48 -10.38 -1.90
CA LYS A 57 3.28 -10.75 -1.15
C LYS A 57 2.30 -9.59 -0.99
N LEU A 58 2.80 -8.39 -0.69
CA LEU A 58 1.97 -7.19 -0.57
C LEU A 58 1.46 -6.70 -1.92
N PHE A 59 2.26 -6.80 -2.98
CA PHE A 59 1.81 -6.47 -4.33
C PHE A 59 0.63 -7.35 -4.76
N LEU A 60 0.76 -8.67 -4.63
CA LEU A 60 -0.26 -9.60 -5.12
C LEU A 60 -1.48 -9.69 -4.20
N HIS A 61 -1.28 -9.64 -2.89
CA HIS A 61 -2.34 -9.97 -1.91
C HIS A 61 -2.55 -8.88 -0.87
N GLY A 62 -1.84 -7.75 -0.94
CA GLY A 62 -1.85 -6.71 0.08
C GLY A 62 -3.24 -6.17 0.33
N ARG A 63 -3.98 -5.78 -0.73
CA ARG A 63 -5.34 -5.24 -0.59
C ARG A 63 -6.27 -6.20 0.14
N ARG A 64 -6.27 -7.47 -0.27
CA ARG A 64 -7.03 -8.55 0.38
C ARG A 64 -6.63 -8.75 1.84
N MET A 65 -5.33 -8.76 2.15
CA MET A 65 -4.83 -8.93 3.52
C MET A 65 -5.22 -7.74 4.41
N SER A 66 -5.06 -6.52 3.90
CA SER A 66 -5.44 -5.29 4.58
C SER A 66 -6.95 -5.22 4.81
N TRP A 67 -7.76 -5.60 3.82
CA TRP A 67 -9.21 -5.66 3.98
C TRP A 67 -9.62 -6.61 5.11
N LYS A 68 -9.03 -7.81 5.16
CA LYS A 68 -9.34 -8.82 6.18
C LYS A 68 -8.86 -8.45 7.59
N LYS A 69 -7.66 -7.88 7.72
CA LYS A 69 -6.97 -7.67 9.01
C LYS A 69 -6.99 -6.23 9.52
N GLY A 70 -7.15 -5.25 8.63
CA GLY A 70 -7.01 -3.82 8.92
C GLY A 70 -8.20 -3.20 9.65
N LYS A 71 -9.25 -3.99 9.97
CA LYS A 71 -10.45 -3.52 10.69
C LYS A 71 -10.98 -2.21 10.10
N TRP A 72 -11.19 -2.21 8.79
CA TRP A 72 -11.78 -1.07 8.09
C TRP A 72 -13.26 -1.02 8.39
N GLU A 73 -13.79 0.20 8.56
CA GLU A 73 -15.21 0.36 8.87
C GLU A 73 -16.05 -0.05 7.67
N ASN A 74 -15.76 0.45 6.47
CA ASN A 74 -16.47 0.10 5.23
C ASN A 74 -15.54 0.19 4.01
N PHE A 75 -16.06 -0.22 2.85
CA PHE A 75 -15.30 -0.21 1.60
C PHE A 75 -14.82 1.20 1.22
N GLU A 76 -15.67 2.21 1.38
CA GLU A 76 -15.37 3.58 1.01
C GLU A 76 -14.18 4.15 1.79
N LYS A 77 -14.14 3.93 3.12
CA LYS A 77 -12.99 4.32 3.95
C LYS A 77 -11.73 3.56 3.58
N PHE A 78 -11.84 2.28 3.22
CA PHE A 78 -10.71 1.49 2.74
C PHE A 78 -10.18 1.99 1.39
N HIS A 79 -11.07 2.22 0.42
CA HIS A 79 -10.72 2.69 -0.92
C HIS A 79 -10.07 4.08 -0.87
N ARG A 80 -10.66 5.01 -0.12
CA ARG A 80 -10.08 6.34 0.13
C ARG A 80 -8.68 6.24 0.73
N ARG A 81 -8.45 5.31 1.67
CA ARG A 81 -7.13 5.06 2.22
C ARG A 81 -6.14 4.53 1.17
N GLN A 82 -6.56 3.63 0.28
CA GLN A 82 -5.69 3.14 -0.81
C GLN A 82 -5.24 4.29 -1.71
N LEU A 83 -6.16 5.18 -2.10
CA LEU A 83 -5.85 6.36 -2.91
C LEU A 83 -4.91 7.31 -2.16
N TYR A 84 -5.17 7.58 -0.89
CA TYR A 84 -4.29 8.41 -0.06
C TYR A 84 -2.86 7.86 -0.02
N ILE A 85 -2.69 6.56 0.26
CA ILE A 85 -1.38 5.92 0.32
C ILE A 85 -0.69 5.89 -1.04
N TRP A 86 -1.45 5.70 -2.14
CA TRP A 86 -0.93 5.82 -3.50
C TRP A 86 -0.34 7.22 -3.74
N TRP A 87 -1.08 8.28 -3.42
CA TRP A 87 -0.60 9.65 -3.58
C TRP A 87 0.62 9.96 -2.72
N VAL A 88 0.62 9.54 -1.45
CA VAL A 88 1.80 9.71 -0.56
C VAL A 88 3.04 9.07 -1.17
N ILE A 89 2.93 7.82 -1.63
CA ILE A 89 4.06 7.10 -2.22
C ILE A 89 4.48 7.74 -3.55
N ALA A 90 3.53 8.09 -4.42
CA ALA A 90 3.81 8.73 -5.69
C ALA A 90 4.54 10.07 -5.51
N THR A 91 4.10 10.91 -4.56
CA THR A 91 4.76 12.18 -4.23
C THR A 91 6.19 11.95 -3.74
N LEU A 92 6.41 10.99 -2.84
CA LEU A 92 7.77 10.70 -2.34
C LEU A 92 8.70 10.20 -3.45
N VAL A 93 8.22 9.32 -4.32
CA VAL A 93 8.99 8.82 -5.48
C VAL A 93 9.31 9.97 -6.43
N ALA A 94 8.35 10.85 -6.73
CA ALA A 94 8.56 12.00 -7.59
C ALA A 94 9.59 12.98 -7.00
N LEU A 95 9.49 13.32 -5.71
CA LEU A 95 10.46 14.17 -5.04
C LEU A 95 11.87 13.58 -5.06
N TYR A 96 12.00 12.28 -4.76
CA TYR A 96 13.29 11.58 -4.83
C TYR A 96 13.88 11.63 -6.24
N ALA A 97 13.07 11.40 -7.28
CA ALA A 97 13.50 11.48 -8.66
C ALA A 97 13.98 12.90 -9.03
N ILE A 98 13.22 13.94 -8.67
CA ILE A 98 13.58 15.34 -8.91
C ILE A 98 14.92 15.68 -8.24
N ILE A 99 15.09 15.33 -6.96
CA ILE A 99 16.34 15.59 -6.22
C ILE A 99 17.51 14.88 -6.88
N THR A 100 17.33 13.62 -7.28
CA THR A 100 18.38 12.83 -7.93
C THR A 100 18.80 13.44 -9.26
N ILE A 101 17.84 13.86 -10.08
CA ILE A 101 18.08 14.51 -11.36
C ILE A 101 18.81 15.85 -11.16
N LEU A 102 18.32 16.71 -10.26
CA LEU A 102 18.96 17.99 -9.94
C LEU A 102 20.40 17.80 -9.45
N SER A 103 20.62 16.82 -8.57
CA SER A 103 21.96 16.51 -8.05
C SER A 103 22.91 16.04 -9.15
N ALA A 104 22.42 15.24 -10.10
CA ALA A 104 23.21 14.80 -11.25
C ALA A 104 23.59 15.98 -12.16
N PHE A 105 22.69 16.95 -12.37
CA PHE A 105 23.00 18.16 -13.13
C PHE A 105 24.01 19.06 -12.43
N LEU A 106 23.88 19.29 -11.11
CA LEU A 106 24.78 20.16 -10.34
C LEU A 106 26.19 19.57 -10.16
N ASN A 107 26.31 18.24 -10.08
CA ASN A 107 27.61 17.58 -9.94
C ASN A 107 28.29 17.27 -11.28
N GLY A 108 27.52 17.34 -12.39
CA GLY A 108 28.02 17.14 -13.75
C GLY A 108 28.41 18.44 -14.48
N SER A 109 28.16 19.60 -13.87
CA SER A 109 28.54 20.95 -14.33
C SER A 109 29.77 21.46 -13.59
#